data_AF-S6E2C7-F1
#
_entry.id   AF-S6E2C7-F1
#
_cell.length_a   1.000
_cell.length_b   1.000
_cell.length_c   1.000
_cell.angle_alpha   90.00
_cell.angle_beta   90.00
_cell.angle_gamma   90.00
#
_symmetry.space_group_name_H-M   'P 1'
#
loop_
_entity.id
_entity.type
_entity.pdbx_description
1 polymer ?
#
loop_
_entity_poly.entity_id
_entity_poly.type
_entity_poly.pdbx_seq_one_letter_code
_entity_poly.pdbx_strand_id
1 'polypeptide(L)'
;MESSIVSLAGKILLILKEEDGITVTQLINRVNSGKDKHSATTVSKYIEYLEKEGLIRTLEERYGVAKKKKILLTEKGRIAAEYLTKINEIVLQ
;
A
#
# COMPACT_ATOMS: atom_id res chain seq x y z
N MET A 1 -9.94 -4.04 20.27
CA MET A 1 -9.72 -2.75 19.58
C MET A 1 -8.31 -2.82 19.01
N GLU A 2 -8.14 -3.25 17.77
CA GLU A 2 -6.81 -3.22 17.16
C GLU A 2 -6.56 -1.82 16.61
N SER A 3 -5.99 -0.96 17.46
CA SER A 3 -5.26 0.21 16.98
C SER A 3 -4.01 -0.32 16.31
N SER A 4 -4.03 -0.52 14.99
CA SER A 4 -2.81 -0.78 14.25
C SER A 4 -1.90 0.43 14.45
N ILE A 5 -0.72 0.22 15.04
CA ILE A 5 0.32 1.25 15.19
C ILE A 5 0.89 1.70 13.84
N VAL A 6 0.45 1.04 12.77
CA VAL A 6 0.98 1.21 11.43
C VAL A 6 0.33 2.44 10.79
N SER A 7 1.17 3.39 10.38
CA SER A 7 0.75 4.56 9.62
C SER A 7 0.07 4.17 8.30
N LEU A 8 -0.62 5.11 7.64
CA LEU A 8 -1.22 4.85 6.33
C LEU A 8 -0.18 4.34 5.31
N ALA A 9 1.04 4.87 5.33
CA ALA A 9 2.15 4.39 4.50
C ALA A 9 2.45 2.91 4.76
N GLY A 10 2.58 2.53 6.04
CA GLY A 10 2.82 1.14 6.40
C GLY A 10 1.64 0.22 6.06
N LYS A 11 0.40 0.70 6.22
CA LYS A 11 -0.81 -0.04 5.84
C LYS A 11 -0.83 -0.34 4.33
N ILE A 12 -0.43 0.63 3.50
CA ILE A 12 -0.29 0.42 2.06
C ILE A 12 0.76 -0.66 1.76
N LEU A 13 1.93 -0.62 2.42
CA LEU A 13 2.98 -1.62 2.23
C LEU A 13 2.53 -3.02 2.64
N LEU A 14 1.78 -3.16 3.74
CA LEU A 14 1.22 -4.44 4.18
C LEU A 14 0.18 -4.98 3.18
N ILE A 15 -0.72 -4.13 2.67
CA ILE A 15 -1.69 -4.53 1.63
C ILE A 15 -0.96 -5.04 0.38
N LEU A 16 0.11 -4.36 -0.04
CA LEU A 16 0.88 -4.76 -1.22
C LEU A 16 1.74 -6.01 -0.98
N LYS A 17 2.09 -6.31 0.28
CA LYS A 17 2.74 -7.57 0.66
C LYS A 17 1.79 -8.75 0.50
N GLU A 18 0.52 -8.57 0.86
CA GLU A 18 -0.52 -9.59 0.70
C GLU A 18 -0.90 -9.79 -0.77
N GLU A 19 -1.01 -8.70 -1.54
CA GLU A 19 -1.33 -8.75 -2.97
C GLU A 19 -0.56 -7.67 -3.73
N ASP A 20 0.50 -8.09 -4.42
CA ASP A 20 1.33 -7.22 -5.25
C ASP A 20 0.64 -6.97 -6.62
N GLY A 21 0.86 -5.80 -7.22
CA GLY A 21 0.33 -5.51 -8.56
C GLY A 21 -1.14 -5.09 -8.64
N ILE A 22 -1.73 -4.65 -7.52
CA ILE A 22 -3.10 -4.11 -7.50
C ILE A 22 -3.18 -2.70 -8.10
N THR A 23 -4.36 -2.33 -8.57
CA THR A 23 -4.63 -0.96 -9.06
C THR A 23 -4.81 0.04 -7.91
N VAL A 24 -4.62 1.34 -8.19
CA VAL A 24 -4.88 2.43 -7.24
C VAL A 24 -6.31 2.34 -6.66
N THR A 25 -7.31 2.05 -7.48
CA THR A 25 -8.71 1.90 -7.04
C THR A 25 -8.89 0.73 -6.08
N GLN A 26 -8.29 -0.42 -6.36
CA GLN A 26 -8.32 -1.59 -5.48
C GLN A 26 -7.62 -1.29 -4.15
N LEU A 27 -6.48 -0.61 -4.18
CA LEU A 27 -5.75 -0.19 -2.99
C LEU A 27 -6.60 0.74 -2.12
N ILE A 28 -7.23 1.77 -2.70
CA ILE A 28 -8.11 2.71 -1.97
C ILE A 28 -9.26 1.95 -1.30
N ASN A 29 -9.88 1.01 -2.02
CA ASN A 29 -10.97 0.21 -1.46
C ASN A 29 -10.51 -0.65 -0.29
N ARG A 30 -9.31 -1.26 -0.36
CA ARG A 30 -8.73 -2.03 0.75
C ARG A 30 -8.32 -1.17 1.93
N VAL A 31 -7.75 0.01 1.68
CA VAL A 31 -7.44 0.97 2.76
C VAL A 31 -8.72 1.35 3.50
N ASN A 32 -9.80 1.60 2.77
CA ASN A 32 -11.08 2.10 3.30
C ASN A 32 -12.07 1.01 3.76
N SER A 33 -11.70 -0.28 3.69
CA SER A 33 -12.51 -1.36 4.29
C SER A 33 -12.43 -1.39 5.82
N GLY A 34 -11.42 -0.72 6.40
CA GLY A 34 -11.27 -0.53 7.84
C GLY A 34 -12.08 0.64 8.40
N LYS A 35 -11.95 0.87 9.72
CA LYS A 35 -12.60 2.00 10.41
C LYS A 35 -12.03 3.36 9.99
N ASP A 36 -10.72 3.41 9.74
CA ASP A 36 -10.01 4.62 9.34
C ASP A 36 -10.05 4.78 7.82
N LYS A 37 -11.02 5.57 7.36
CA LYS A 37 -11.20 5.91 5.95
C LYS A 37 -10.37 7.14 5.59
N HIS A 38 -9.74 7.07 4.43
CA HIS A 38 -8.95 8.14 3.85
C HIS A 38 -9.52 8.57 2.50
N SER A 39 -9.41 9.85 2.19
CA SER A 39 -9.78 10.35 0.86
C SER A 39 -8.89 9.72 -0.20
N ALA A 40 -9.42 9.53 -1.42
CA ALA A 40 -8.62 9.06 -2.55
C ALA A 40 -7.37 9.92 -2.77
N THR A 41 -7.51 11.25 -2.63
CA THR A 41 -6.39 12.21 -2.72
C THR A 41 -5.32 11.94 -1.68
N THR A 42 -5.70 11.65 -0.43
CA THR A 42 -4.75 11.32 0.64
C THR A 42 -3.99 10.05 0.31
N VAL A 43 -4.70 8.98 -0.11
CA VAL A 43 -4.06 7.71 -0.48
C VAL A 43 -3.11 7.91 -1.66
N SER A 44 -3.50 8.67 -2.69
CA SER A 44 -2.64 9.00 -3.83
C SER A 44 -1.35 9.71 -3.43
N LYS A 45 -1.42 10.69 -2.51
CA LYS A 45 -0.22 11.37 -1.98
C LYS A 45 0.73 10.40 -1.27
N TYR A 46 0.20 9.42 -0.55
CA TYR A 46 1.03 8.40 0.10
C TYR A 46 1.63 7.41 -0.91
N ILE A 47 0.93 7.09 -2.00
CA ILE A 47 1.51 6.32 -3.11
C ILE A 47 2.69 7.09 -3.72
N GLU A 48 2.51 8.37 -4.06
CA GLU A 48 3.58 9.22 -4.59
C GLU A 48 4.78 9.31 -3.63
N TYR A 49 4.52 9.46 -2.34
CA TYR A 49 5.55 9.45 -1.30
C TYR A 49 6.32 8.13 -1.27
N LEU A 50 5.63 6.99 -1.21
CA LEU A 50 6.27 5.67 -1.19
C LEU A 50 7.07 5.36 -2.47
N GLU A 51 6.60 5.85 -3.61
CA GLU A 51 7.30 5.72 -4.90
C GLU A 51 8.58 6.57 -4.90
N LYS A 52 8.51 7.80 -4.39
CA LYS A 52 9.69 8.68 -4.20
C LYS A 52 10.74 8.08 -3.27
N GLU A 53 10.30 7.40 -2.21
CA GLU A 53 11.19 6.69 -1.28
C GLU A 53 11.75 5.37 -1.85
N GLY A 54 11.34 5.00 -3.07
CA GLY A 54 11.77 3.78 -3.75
C GLY A 54 11.25 2.50 -3.11
N LEU A 55 10.15 2.57 -2.34
CA LEU A 55 9.52 1.41 -1.69
C LEU A 55 8.49 0.74 -2.59
N ILE A 56 7.88 1.52 -3.50
CA ILE A 56 7.00 0.98 -4.53
C ILE A 56 7.43 1.49 -5.90
N ARG A 57 6.92 0.85 -6.93
CA ARG A 57 6.97 1.33 -8.32
C ARG A 57 5.59 1.20 -8.92
N THR A 58 5.29 2.06 -9.88
CA THR A 58 4.03 1.99 -10.61
C THR A 58 4.25 1.57 -12.05
N LEU A 59 3.42 0.66 -12.53
CA LEU A 59 3.42 0.18 -13.91
C LEU A 59 2.12 0.58 -14.58
N GLU A 60 2.21 1.33 -15.67
CA GLU A 60 1.07 1.58 -16.55
C GLU A 60 0.92 0.42 -17.54
N GLU A 61 -0.18 -0.31 -17.42
CA GLU A 61 -0.59 -1.30 -18.43
C GLU A 61 -1.69 -0.69 -19.31
N ARG A 62 -1.53 -0.85 -20.63
CA ARG A 62 -2.55 -0.47 -21.62
C ARG A 62 -3.29 -1.73 -22.07
N TYR A 63 -4.61 -1.74 -21.91
CA TYR A 63 -5.49 -2.74 -22.50
C TYR A 63 -6.45 -2.01 -23.44
N GLY A 64 -6.09 -1.97 -24.73
CA GLY A 64 -6.81 -1.16 -25.72
C GLY A 64 -6.75 0.33 -25.38
N VAL A 65 -7.91 0.96 -25.22
CA VAL A 65 -8.05 2.38 -24.82
C VAL A 65 -7.95 2.61 -23.31
N ALA A 66 -8.07 1.56 -22.48
CA ALA A 66 -8.02 1.69 -21.04
C ALA A 66 -6.56 1.67 -20.53
N LYS A 67 -6.21 2.66 -19.70
CA LYS A 67 -4.96 2.68 -18.93
C LYS A 67 -5.24 2.24 -17.51
N LYS A 68 -4.53 1.22 -17.02
CA LYS A 68 -4.55 0.82 -15.62
C LYS A 68 -3.17 1.00 -15.02
N LYS A 69 -3.10 1.71 -13.90
CA LYS A 69 -1.86 1.89 -13.12
C LYS A 69 -1.84 0.85 -12.01
N LYS A 70 -0.93 -0.12 -12.10
CA LYS A 70 -0.66 -1.10 -11.06
C LYS A 70 0.45 -0.60 -10.15
N ILE A 71 0.38 -0.97 -8.88
CA ILE A 71 1.33 -0.62 -7.85
C ILE A 71 2.04 -1.89 -7.42
N LEU A 72 3.38 -1.87 -7.43
CA LEU A 72 4.19 -3.01 -7.04
C LEU A 72 5.19 -2.64 -5.96
N LEU A 73 5.47 -3.56 -5.05
CA LEU A 73 6.61 -3.42 -4.14
C LEU A 73 7.94 -3.50 -4.92
N THR A 74 8.88 -2.64 -4.54
CA THR A 74 10.29 -2.86 -4.85
C THR A 74 10.87 -3.85 -3.85
N GLU A 75 12.11 -4.29 -4.06
CA GLU A 75 12.80 -5.13 -3.07
C GLU A 75 12.94 -4.41 -1.71
N LYS A 76 13.28 -3.12 -1.73
CA LYS A 76 13.31 -2.27 -0.53
C LYS A 76 11.94 -2.22 0.15
N GLY A 77 10.86 -2.12 -0.63
CA GLY A 77 9.49 -2.16 -0.13
C GLY A 77 9.11 -3.46 0.54
N ARG A 78 9.49 -4.61 -0.04
CA ARG A 78 9.24 -5.94 0.54
C ARG A 78 9.91 -6.10 1.89
N ILE A 79 11.18 -5.70 1.98
CA ILE A 79 11.94 -5.72 3.23
C ILE A 79 11.25 -4.85 4.29
N ALA A 80 10.84 -3.64 3.92
CA ALA A 80 10.12 -2.74 4.84
C ALA A 80 8.78 -3.34 5.32
N ALA A 81 7.99 -3.91 4.41
CA ALA A 81 6.71 -4.55 4.75
C ALA A 81 6.91 -5.76 5.67
N GLU A 82 7.98 -6.53 5.48
CA GLU A 82 8.33 -7.66 6.34
C GLU A 82 8.68 -7.21 7.76
N TYR A 83 9.51 -6.17 7.92
CA TYR A 83 9.79 -5.60 9.25
C TYR A 83 8.52 -5.05 9.92
N LEU A 84 7.65 -4.37 9.17
CA LEU A 84 6.38 -3.89 9.69
C LEU A 84 5.48 -5.03 10.16
N THR A 85 5.44 -6.15 9.43
CA THR A 85 4.70 -7.35 9.83
C THR A 85 5.18 -7.85 11.18
N LYS A 86 6.50 -8.04 11.34
CA LYS A 86 7.11 -8.51 12.59
C LYS A 86 6.84 -7.59 13.77
N ILE A 87 6.94 -6.27 13.55
CA ILE A 87 6.65 -5.28 14.59
C ILE A 87 5.17 -5.35 14.99
N ASN A 88 4.26 -5.47 14.03
CA ASN A 88 2.83 -5.56 14.31
C ASN A 88 2.46 -6.85 15.06
N GLU A 89 3.12 -7.98 14.76
CA GLU A 89 2.96 -9.24 15.49
C GLU A 89 3.44 -9.13 16.95
N ILE A 90 4.57 -8.45 17.21
CA ILE A 90 5.08 -8.25 18.57
C ILE A 90 4.14 -7.40 19.43
N VAL A 91 3.52 -6.37 18.83
CA VAL A 91 2.72 -5.38 19.55
C VAL A 91 1.28 -5.83 19.79
N LEU A 92 0.74 -6.71 18.94
CA LEU A 92 -0.64 -7.21 19.06
C LEU A 92 -0.76 -8.55 19.81
N GLN A 93 0.36 -9.15 20.23
CA GLN A 93 0.39 -10.22 21.23
C GLN A 93 0.09 -9.68 22.63
#